data_AF-A0A6G0YJR0-F1
#
_entry.id   AF-A0A6G0YJR0-F1
#
_cell.length_a   1.000
_cell.length_b   1.000
_cell.length_c   1.000
_cell.angle_alpha   90.00
_cell.angle_beta   90.00
_cell.angle_gamma   90.00
#
_symmetry.space_group_name_H-M   'P 1'
#
loop_
_entity.id
_entity.type
_entity.pdbx_description
1 polymer ?
#
loop_
_entity_poly.entity_id
_entity_poly.type
_entity_poly.pdbx_seq_one_letter_code
_entity_poly.pdbx_strand_id
1 'polypeptide(L)' 'MKFGSDKFRLVLATTLREDGQPDAGDWNPIEMDQNGCRADSFEYVMYGKIYRIEGDDKVKESHKNKL' A
#
# COMPACT_ATOMS: atom_id res chain seq x y z
N MET A 1 4.31 -10.28 9.81
CA MET A 1 3.20 -9.72 10.61
C MET A 1 2.08 -10.74 10.67
N LYS A 2 1.83 -11.34 11.84
CA LYS A 2 0.56 -12.04 12.08
C LYS A 2 -0.40 -11.00 12.64
N PHE A 3 -1.25 -10.48 11.77
CA PHE A 3 -2.49 -9.85 12.23
C PHE A 3 -3.31 -10.99 12.86
N GLY A 4 -3.99 -10.74 13.98
CA GLY A 4 -4.94 -11.71 14.53
C GLY A 4 -6.11 -11.93 13.55
N SER A 5 -7.28 -12.32 14.07
CA SER A 5 -8.53 -12.38 13.28
C SER A 5 -9.04 -11.02 12.78
N ASP A 6 -8.22 -9.96 12.82
CA ASP A 6 -8.57 -8.62 12.40
C ASP A 6 -8.60 -8.52 10.86
N LYS A 7 -9.68 -7.94 10.37
CA LYS A 7 -9.84 -7.61 8.95
C LYS A 7 -9.50 -6.15 8.75
N PHE A 8 -8.59 -5.86 7.82
CA PHE A 8 -8.21 -4.50 7.49
C PHE A 8 -8.30 -4.25 5.98
N ARG A 9 -8.51 -2.99 5.62
CA ARG A 9 -8.45 -2.50 4.25
C ARG A 9 -7.04 -2.02 3.96
N LEU A 10 -6.37 -2.64 2.99
CA LEU A 10 -5.05 -2.22 2.51
C LEU A 10 -5.19 -1.50 1.17
N VAL A 11 -4.56 -0.33 1.05
CA VAL A 11 -4.41 0.40 -0.22
C VAL A 11 -2.95 0.76 -0.42
N LEU A 12 -2.45 0.51 -1.64
CA LEU A 12 -1.16 1.00 -2.10
C LEU A 12 -1.42 2.17 -3.05
N ALA A 13 -0.77 3.30 -2.80
CA ALA A 13 -0.87 4.50 -3.62
C ALA A 13 0.51 5.10 -3.86
N THR A 14 0.70 5.72 -5.02
CA THR A 14 1.94 6.42 -5.41
C THR A 14 1.95 7.89 -5.00
N THR A 15 0.83 8.40 -4.49
CA THR A 15 0.63 9.79 -4.07
C THR A 15 -0.47 9.86 -3.01
N LEU A 16 -0.36 10.81 -2.08
CA LEU A 16 -1.41 11.12 -1.10
C LEU A 16 -2.48 12.07 -1.65
N ARG A 17 -2.21 12.69 -2.80
CA ARG A 17 -3.16 13.60 -3.45
C ARG A 17 -4.31 12.82 -4.07
N GLU A 18 -5.52 13.33 -3.91
CA GLU A 18 -6.72 12.70 -4.48
C GLU A 18 -6.87 12.94 -5.98
N ASP A 19 -6.26 14.02 -6.49
CA ASP A 19 -6.22 14.39 -7.91
C ASP A 19 -5.33 13.48 -8.77
N GLY A 20 -4.56 12.57 -8.14
CA GLY A 20 -3.67 11.65 -8.82
C GLY A 20 -2.36 12.27 -9.32
N GLN A 21 -2.08 13.54 -8.99
CA GLN A 21 -0.81 14.17 -9.35
C GLN A 21 0.36 13.41 -8.67
N PRO A 22 1.44 13.11 -9.42
CA PRO A 22 2.59 12.40 -8.87
C PRO A 22 3.18 13.10 -7.65
N ASP A 23 3.69 12.30 -6.71
CA ASP A 23 4.40 12.82 -5.56
C ASP A 23 5.69 13.54 -5.99
N ALA A 24 5.87 14.77 -5.51
CA ALA A 24 7.05 15.59 -5.79
C ALA A 24 8.28 15.16 -4.96
N GLY A 25 8.07 14.33 -3.93
CA GLY A 25 9.13 13.84 -3.04
C GLY A 25 9.43 14.75 -1.85
N ASP A 26 8.85 15.95 -1.82
CA ASP A 26 8.93 16.88 -0.70
C ASP A 26 7.62 16.85 0.11
N TRP A 27 7.75 16.75 1.44
CA TRP A 27 6.60 16.81 2.33
C TRP A 27 6.30 18.25 2.74
N ASN A 28 5.07 18.72 2.46
CA ASN A 28 4.57 20.01 2.93
C ASN A 28 3.36 19.82 3.86
N PRO A 29 3.49 20.04 5.18
CA PRO A 29 2.38 19.85 6.11
C PRO A 29 1.24 20.85 5.89
N ILE A 30 1.52 22.08 5.43
CA ILE A 30 0.50 23.12 5.23
C ILE A 30 -0.45 22.73 4.09
N GLU A 31 0.09 22.21 2.99
CA GLU A 31 -0.71 21.77 1.84
C GLU A 31 -1.57 20.54 2.17
N MET A 32 -1.07 19.66 3.03
CA MET A 32 -1.78 18.45 3.45
C MET A 32 -2.93 18.76 4.41
N ASP A 33 -2.74 19.69 5.35
CA ASP A 33 -3.79 20.06 6.32
C ASP A 33 -4.93 20.86 5.66
N GLN A 34 -4.66 21.62 4.59
CA GLN A 34 -5.65 22.51 3.97
C GLN A 34 -6.60 21.81 3.00
N ASN A 35 -6.11 20.83 2.25
CA ASN A 35 -6.88 20.23 1.15
C ASN A 35 -7.47 18.85 1.50
N GLY A 36 -7.18 18.34 2.69
CA GLY A 36 -7.36 16.93 3.01
C GLY A 36 -6.49 16.05 2.11
N CYS A 37 -6.28 14.81 2.53
CA CYS A 37 -5.53 13.87 1.71
C CYS A 37 -6.04 12.45 1.89
N ARG A 38 -5.61 11.56 0.99
CA ARG A 38 -5.99 10.15 1.02
C ARG A 38 -5.70 9.49 2.38
N ALA A 39 -4.71 9.98 3.14
CA ALA A 39 -4.36 9.47 4.45
C ALA A 39 -5.51 9.62 5.47
N ASP A 40 -6.37 10.63 5.33
CA ASP A 40 -7.46 10.93 6.28
C ASP A 40 -8.48 9.78 6.35
N SER A 41 -8.51 8.93 5.33
CA SER A 41 -9.36 7.74 5.26
C SER A 41 -8.74 6.48 5.90
N PHE A 42 -7.57 6.56 6.54
CA PHE A 42 -6.83 5.41 7.10
C PHE A 42 -6.27 5.69 8.48
N GLU A 43 -6.25 4.67 9.33
CA GLU A 43 -5.71 4.76 10.70
C GLU A 43 -4.17 4.69 10.74
N TYR A 44 -3.56 4.17 9.67
CA TYR A 44 -2.12 3.99 9.60
C TYR A 44 -1.59 4.19 8.18
N VAL A 45 -0.49 4.94 8.06
CA VAL A 45 0.17 5.27 6.78
C VAL A 45 1.67 5.04 6.89
N MET A 46 2.26 4.47 5.85
CA MET A 46 3.72 4.30 5.70
C MET A 46 4.16 4.79 4.33
N TYR A 47 5.36 5.35 4.26
CA TYR A 47 6.07 5.66 3.03
C TYR A 47 7.25 4.68 2.86
N GLY A 48 7.44 4.17 1.65
CA GLY A 48 8.50 3.21 1.37
C GLY A 48 8.80 3.05 -0.11
N LYS A 49 9.92 2.39 -0.41
CA LYS A 49 10.35 2.07 -1.78
C LYS A 49 10.31 0.56 -1.98
N ILE A 50 9.82 0.12 -3.14
CA ILE A 50 9.89 -1.28 -3.53
C ILE A 50 11.36 -1.62 -3.84
N TYR A 51 11.91 -2.59 -3.12
CA TYR A 51 13.32 -2.98 -3.27
C TYR A 51 13.53 -4.25 -4.11
N ARG A 52 12.52 -5.11 -4.19
CA ARG A 52 12.60 -6.40 -4.88
C ARG A 52 11.21 -6.84 -5.31
N ILE A 53 11.13 -7.40 -6.52
CA ILE A 53 9.95 -8.07 -7.06
C ILE A 53 10.41 -9.49 -7.39
N GLU A 54 9.77 -10.49 -6.76
CA GLU A 54 9.99 -11.91 -7.09
C GLU A 54 8.80 -12.41 -7.92
N GLY A 55 9.08 -13.26 -8.92
CA GLY A 55 8.07 -13.89 -9.76
C GLY A 55 7.64 -15.28 -9.27
N ASP A 56 6.55 -15.79 -9.87
CA ASP A 56 5.84 -17.01 -9.44
C ASP A 56 6.46 -18.34 -9.94
N ASP A 57 7.67 -18.29 -10.51
CA ASP A 57 8.36 -19.50 -11.02
C ASP A 57 8.70 -20.53 -9.91
N LYS A 58 8.41 -20.20 -8.64
CA LYS A 58 8.58 -21.07 -7.47
C LYS A 58 7.30 -21.76 -6.98
N VAL A 59 6.13 -21.50 -7.56
CA VAL A 59 4.82 -22.04 -7.08
C VAL A 59 4.31 -23.25 -7.89
N LYS A 60 5.09 -23.75 -8.85
CA LYS A 60 4.66 -24.84 -9.76
C LYS A 60 4.63 -26.27 -9.19
N GLU A 61 4.69 -26.50 -7.88
CA GLU A 61 4.56 -27.87 -7.38
C GLU A 61 3.66 -28.03 -6.14
N SER A 62 2.65 -28.89 -6.31
CA SER A 62 1.78 -29.52 -5.30
C SER A 62 0.37 -28.95 -5.08
N HIS A 63 -0.36 -28.73 -6.17
CA HIS A 63 -1.79 -29.09 -6.20
C HIS A 63 -1.98 -30.35 -7.05
N LYS A 64 -1.52 -31.50 -6.56
CA LYS A 64 -1.97 -32.81 -7.06
C LYS A 64 -3.15 -33.25 -6.20
N ASN A 65 -4.30 -33.34 -6.86
CA ASN A 65 -5.61 -33.72 -6.35
C ASN A 65 -5.58 -34.98 -5.48
N LYS A 66 -6.37 -35.00 -4.39
CA LYS A 66 -6.73 -36.23 -3.69
C LYS A 66 -8.16 -36.59 -4.10
N LEU A 67 -8.30 -37.78 -4.70
CA LEU A 67 -9.56 -38.42 -5.06
C LEU A 67 -10.49 -38.57 -3.85
#